data_AF-A0AAV7KAZ7-F1
#
_entry.id   AF-A0AAV7KAZ7-F1
#
_cell.length_a   1.000
_cell.length_b   1.000
_cell.length_c   1.000
_cell.angle_alpha   90.00
_cell.angle_beta   90.00
_cell.angle_gamma   90.00
#
_symmetry.space_group_name_H-M   'P 1'
#
loop_
_entity.id
_entity.type
_entity.pdbx_description
1 polymer ?
#
loop_
_entity_poly.entity_id
_entity_poly.type
_entity_poly.pdbx_seq_one_letter_code
_entity_poly.pdbx_strand_id
1 'polypeptide(L)'
;MVENVPADSTDANYVPENELLGPQTFTQGELNDLVRDLDLSKDKAELLASRLKQKNLLDKDVLVSHYRKRNFDLAQYYTTDGPLCYCNDIEGLLRRILTHVGF
;
A
#
# COMPACT_ATOMS: atom_id res chain seq x y z
N MET A 1 -52.64 -23.29 -40.75
CA MET A 1 -52.79 -22.14 -39.84
C MET A 1 -51.54 -22.10 -39.00
N VAL A 2 -50.78 -21.01 -39.07
CA VAL A 2 -49.49 -20.86 -38.38
C VAL A 2 -49.78 -20.64 -36.90
N GLU A 3 -49.32 -21.54 -36.04
CA GLU A 3 -49.39 -21.31 -34.58
C GLU A 3 -48.45 -20.16 -34.22
N ASN A 4 -49.06 -19.07 -33.78
CA ASN A 4 -48.38 -17.87 -33.34
C ASN A 4 -47.87 -18.10 -31.91
N VAL A 5 -46.65 -18.62 -31.78
CA VAL A 5 -45.94 -18.67 -30.50
C VAL A 5 -45.63 -17.22 -30.10
N PRO A 6 -46.12 -16.72 -28.95
CA PRO A 6 -45.70 -15.41 -28.47
C PRO A 6 -44.21 -15.49 -28.15
N ALA A 7 -43.40 -14.71 -28.87
CA ALA A 7 -42.00 -14.51 -28.53
C ALA A 7 -41.94 -13.74 -27.20
N ASP A 8 -41.98 -14.48 -26.10
CA ASP A 8 -41.62 -13.97 -24.78
C ASP A 8 -40.09 -13.82 -24.74
N SER A 9 -39.63 -12.73 -25.35
CA SER A 9 -38.23 -12.35 -25.41
C SER A 9 -38.01 -11.14 -24.52
N THR A 10 -38.30 -11.28 -23.23
CA THR A 10 -37.61 -10.47 -22.23
C THR A 10 -36.22 -11.06 -22.03
N ASP A 11 -35.35 -10.86 -23.03
CA ASP A 11 -33.91 -11.02 -22.85
C ASP A 11 -33.46 -9.82 -22.01
N ALA A 12 -33.45 -10.01 -20.69
CA ALA A 12 -32.88 -9.03 -19.80
C ALA A 12 -31.40 -8.90 -20.17
N ASN A 13 -31.03 -7.79 -20.81
CA ASN A 13 -29.64 -7.47 -21.12
C ASN A 13 -28.79 -7.73 -19.87
N TYR A 14 -27.97 -8.77 -19.93
CA TYR A 14 -27.07 -9.13 -18.84
C TYR A 14 -26.07 -7.99 -18.67
N VAL A 15 -26.27 -7.19 -17.62
CA VAL A 15 -25.29 -6.20 -17.18
C VAL A 15 -24.42 -6.92 -16.14
N PRO A 16 -23.13 -7.17 -16.43
CA PRO A 16 -22.26 -7.79 -15.44
C PRO A 16 -22.21 -6.90 -14.20
N GLU A 17 -22.31 -7.52 -13.01
CA GLU A 17 -22.37 -6.82 -11.71
C GLU A 17 -21.22 -5.82 -11.51
N ASN A 18 -20.08 -6.07 -12.16
CA ASN A 18 -18.90 -5.20 -12.21
C ASN A 18 -19.13 -3.85 -12.91
N GLU A 19 -20.19 -3.69 -13.72
CA GLU A 19 -20.54 -2.40 -14.33
C GLU A 19 -21.44 -1.55 -13.42
N LEU A 20 -22.06 -2.15 -12.40
CA LEU A 20 -22.91 -1.46 -11.43
C LEU A 20 -22.15 -1.02 -10.17
N LEU A 21 -21.09 -1.74 -9.83
CA LEU A 21 -20.22 -1.45 -8.71
C LEU A 21 -19.05 -0.61 -9.23
N GLY A 22 -18.80 0.55 -8.60
CA GLY A 22 -17.65 1.39 -8.93
C GLY A 22 -16.31 0.63 -8.81
N PRO A 23 -15.19 1.26 -9.19
CA PRO A 23 -13.88 0.61 -9.10
C PRO A 23 -13.64 0.07 -7.69
N GLN A 24 -13.19 -1.18 -7.61
CA GLN A 24 -12.83 -1.80 -6.33
C GLN A 24 -11.68 -1.02 -5.70
N THR A 25 -11.93 -0.50 -4.51
CA THR A 25 -10.96 0.24 -3.71
C THR A 25 -10.22 -0.69 -2.76
N PHE A 26 -8.99 -0.32 -2.40
CA PHE A 26 -8.23 -0.98 -1.36
C PHE A 26 -8.56 -0.36 0.00
N THR A 27 -8.85 -1.23 0.96
CA THR A 27 -8.84 -0.91 2.39
C THR A 27 -7.40 -0.72 2.89
N GLN A 28 -7.24 -0.21 4.12
CA GLN A 28 -5.91 -0.09 4.74
C GLN A 28 -5.22 -1.45 4.91
N GLY A 29 -5.99 -2.50 5.23
CA GLY A 29 -5.47 -3.86 5.39
C GLY A 29 -4.94 -4.41 4.08
N GLU A 30 -5.73 -4.34 3.01
CA GLU A 30 -5.34 -4.83 1.69
C GLU A 30 -4.15 -4.05 1.11
N LEU A 31 -4.09 -2.73 1.33
CA LEU A 31 -2.91 -1.95 0.95
C LEU A 31 -1.65 -2.41 1.69
N ASN A 32 -1.76 -2.71 3.00
CA ASN A 32 -0.63 -3.19 3.79
C ASN A 32 -0.20 -4.59 3.36
N ASP A 33 -1.16 -5.49 3.10
CA ASP A 33 -0.89 -6.84 2.59
C ASP A 33 -0.22 -6.76 1.22
N LEU A 34 -0.70 -5.91 0.31
CA LEU A 34 -0.08 -5.69 -1.00
C LEU A 34 1.37 -5.19 -0.88
N VAL A 35 1.64 -4.25 0.03
CA VAL A 35 2.99 -3.74 0.29
C VAL A 35 3.92 -4.84 0.82
N ARG A 36 3.40 -5.70 1.70
CA ARG A 36 4.15 -6.84 2.26
C ARG A 36 4.43 -7.90 1.19
N ASP A 37 3.42 -8.28 0.41
CA ASP A 37 3.50 -9.37 -0.56
C ASP A 37 4.43 -9.00 -1.75
N LEU A 38 4.55 -7.70 -2.05
CA LEU A 38 5.48 -7.16 -3.03
C LEU A 38 6.87 -6.82 -2.46
N ASP A 39 7.09 -7.03 -1.16
CA ASP A 39 8.33 -6.71 -0.44
C ASP A 39 8.85 -5.27 -0.73
N LEU A 40 7.94 -4.29 -0.65
CA LEU A 40 8.28 -2.92 -0.99
C LEU A 40 9.00 -2.21 0.16
N SER A 41 10.10 -1.54 -0.18
CA SER A 41 10.72 -0.56 0.71
C SER A 41 9.76 0.60 1.01
N LYS A 42 9.97 1.30 2.14
CA LYS A 42 9.03 2.34 2.62
C LYS A 42 8.78 3.46 1.60
N ASP A 43 9.80 3.84 0.84
CA ASP A 43 9.71 4.82 -0.25
C ASP A 43 8.88 4.30 -1.43
N LYS A 44 9.04 3.03 -1.81
CA LYS A 44 8.24 2.40 -2.86
C LYS A 44 6.78 2.20 -2.44
N ALA A 45 6.55 1.82 -1.17
CA ALA A 45 5.22 1.69 -0.60
C ALA A 45 4.48 3.04 -0.57
N GLU A 46 5.16 4.12 -0.16
CA GLU A 46 4.62 5.48 -0.21
C GLU A 46 4.26 5.89 -1.65
N LEU A 47 5.15 5.62 -2.61
CA LEU A 47 4.92 5.92 -4.02
C LEU A 47 3.70 5.15 -4.56
N LEU A 48 3.62 3.84 -4.29
CA LEU A 48 2.49 3.00 -4.67
C LEU A 48 1.18 3.56 -4.13
N ALA A 49 1.11 3.79 -2.81
CA ALA A 49 -0.07 4.33 -2.16
C ALA A 49 -0.48 5.70 -2.72
N SER A 50 0.49 6.55 -3.04
CA SER A 50 0.24 7.86 -3.68
C SER A 50 -0.37 7.71 -5.08
N ARG A 51 0.09 6.74 -5.89
CA ARG A 51 -0.49 6.47 -7.22
C ARG A 51 -1.89 5.89 -7.13
N LEU A 52 -2.15 4.98 -6.19
CA LEU A 52 -3.49 4.42 -5.94
C LEU A 52 -4.46 5.52 -5.50
N LYS A 53 -4.01 6.43 -4.62
CA LYS A 53 -4.80 7.59 -4.19
C LYS A 53 -5.16 8.51 -5.35
N GLN A 54 -4.19 8.83 -6.22
CA GLN A 54 -4.42 9.66 -7.42
C GLN A 54 -5.41 9.04 -8.40
N LYS A 55 -5.56 7.71 -8.39
CA LYS A 55 -6.49 6.96 -9.23
C LYS A 55 -7.85 6.69 -8.56
N ASN A 56 -8.08 7.21 -7.34
CA ASN A 56 -9.28 6.92 -6.54
C ASN A 56 -9.49 5.42 -6.29
N LEU A 57 -8.39 4.66 -6.15
CA LEU A 57 -8.42 3.23 -5.87
C LEU A 57 -8.20 2.93 -4.38
N LEU A 58 -8.20 3.93 -3.51
CA LEU A 58 -8.13 3.75 -2.06
C LEU A 58 -9.46 4.14 -1.44
N ASP A 59 -9.85 3.43 -0.39
CA ASP A 59 -10.96 3.86 0.46
C ASP A 59 -10.67 5.22 1.11
N LYS A 60 -11.76 5.93 1.44
CA LYS A 60 -11.69 7.29 2.01
C LYS A 60 -10.90 7.34 3.33
N ASP A 61 -10.92 6.25 4.09
CA ASP A 61 -10.31 6.15 5.42
C ASP A 61 -8.85 5.66 5.37
N VAL A 62 -8.30 5.39 4.19
CA VAL A 62 -6.91 4.93 4.05
C VAL A 62 -5.92 6.07 4.30
N LEU A 63 -4.98 5.82 5.20
CA LEU A 63 -3.93 6.77 5.54
C LEU A 63 -2.66 6.42 4.77
N VAL A 64 -2.25 7.33 3.89
CA VAL A 64 -0.96 7.26 3.20
C VAL A 64 0.07 8.03 4.01
N SER A 65 1.01 7.33 4.64
CA SER A 65 2.10 7.95 5.40
C SER A 65 3.32 8.20 4.53
N HIS A 66 3.92 9.38 4.65
CA HIS A 66 5.20 9.70 4.01
C HIS A 66 6.38 9.04 4.72
N TYR A 67 7.33 8.53 3.94
CA TYR A 67 8.57 7.97 4.45
C TYR A 67 9.44 9.08 5.06
N ARG A 68 9.72 8.94 6.36
CA ARG A 68 10.51 9.93 7.10
C ARG A 68 12.00 9.63 6.98
N LYS A 69 12.78 10.62 6.56
CA LYS A 69 14.26 10.56 6.47
C LYS A 69 14.98 10.83 7.80
N ARG A 70 14.27 10.93 8.93
CA ARG A 70 14.88 11.26 10.24
C ARG A 70 15.95 10.27 10.69
N ASN A 71 15.87 9.03 10.22
CA ASN A 71 16.82 7.98 10.58
C ASN A 71 17.98 7.87 9.59
N PHE A 72 18.06 8.74 8.58
CA PHE A 72 19.09 8.66 7.54
C PHE A 72 20.50 8.80 8.13
N ASP A 73 20.69 9.76 9.04
CA ASP A 73 21.95 9.95 9.77
C ASP A 73 22.33 8.75 10.66
N LEU A 74 21.34 7.93 11.05
CA LEU A 74 21.56 6.75 11.88
C LEU A 74 21.88 5.52 11.05
N ALA A 75 21.54 5.51 9.75
CA ALA A 75 21.72 4.34 8.89
C ALA A 75 23.18 3.89 8.80
N GLN A 76 24.14 4.81 8.95
CA GLN A 76 25.57 4.49 8.96
C GLN A 76 25.99 3.52 10.07
N TYR A 77 25.27 3.49 11.20
CA TYR A 77 25.57 2.62 12.34
C TYR A 77 24.95 1.22 12.22
N TYR A 78 24.33 0.91 11.08
CA TYR A 78 23.71 -0.38 10.81
C TYR A 78 24.27 -0.99 9.54
N THR A 79 24.42 -2.32 9.55
CA THR A 79 24.76 -3.12 8.39
C THR A 79 23.62 -4.08 8.11
N THR A 80 23.31 -4.24 6.82
CA THR A 80 22.38 -5.26 6.33
C THR A 80 23.16 -6.40 5.70
N ASP A 81 22.88 -7.62 6.16
CA ASP A 81 23.33 -8.88 5.58
C ASP A 81 22.10 -9.72 5.20
N GLY A 82 21.73 -9.65 3.93
CA GLY A 82 20.46 -10.21 3.44
C GLY A 82 19.26 -9.68 4.22
N PRO A 83 18.44 -10.55 4.86
CA PRO A 83 17.29 -10.13 5.66
C PRO A 83 17.66 -9.59 7.04
N LEU A 84 18.91 -9.74 7.48
CA LEU A 84 19.35 -9.33 8.81
C LEU A 84 19.86 -7.89 8.77
N CYS A 85 19.39 -7.07 9.71
CA CYS A 85 19.92 -5.73 9.96
C CYS A 85 20.42 -5.67 11.40
N TYR A 86 21.70 -5.34 11.60
CA TYR A 86 22.33 -5.27 12.92
C TYR A 86 23.14 -3.99 13.08
N CYS A 87 23.27 -3.53 14.32
CA CYS A 87 24.09 -2.37 14.63
C CYS A 87 25.58 -2.74 14.52
N ASN A 88 26.32 -2.03 13.68
CA ASN A 88 27.75 -2.28 13.44
C ASN A 88 28.66 -1.42 14.33
N ASP A 89 28.11 -0.36 14.93
CA ASP A 89 28.83 0.58 15.80
C ASP A 89 27.89 1.09 16.90
N ILE A 90 27.87 0.36 18.01
CA ILE A 90 27.03 0.65 19.18
C ILE A 90 27.50 1.94 19.85
N GLU A 91 28.81 2.16 19.95
CA GLU A 91 29.37 3.32 20.64
C GLU A 91 29.06 4.62 19.88
N GLY A 92 29.28 4.63 18.56
CA GLY A 92 28.95 5.75 17.70
C GLY A 92 27.46 6.07 17.70
N LEU A 93 26.60 5.04 17.65
CA LEU A 93 25.15 5.19 17.75
C LEU A 93 24.74 5.83 19.07
N LEU A 94 25.21 5.29 20.20
CA LEU A 94 24.90 5.82 21.54
C LEU A 94 25.39 7.25 21.67
N ARG A 95 26.60 7.56 21.21
CA ARG A 95 27.12 8.93 21.19
C ARG A 95 26.18 9.84 20.41
N ARG A 96 25.80 9.48 19.17
CA ARG A 96 24.92 10.31 18.33
C ARG A 96 23.55 10.58 18.96
N ILE A 97 22.96 9.58 19.63
CA ILE A 97 21.63 9.69 20.23
C ILE A 97 21.69 10.43 21.58
N LEU A 98 22.69 10.15 22.41
CA LEU A 98 22.84 10.74 23.74
C LEU A 98 23.42 12.16 23.70
N THR A 99 24.08 12.58 22.62
CA THR A 99 24.62 13.95 22.49
C THR A 99 23.53 15.04 22.51
N HIS A 100 22.27 14.69 22.25
CA HIS A 100 21.13 15.62 22.35
C HIS A 100 20.34 15.48 23.66
N VAL A 101 20.71 14.56 24.54
CA VAL A 101 20.12 14.41 25.87
C VAL A 101 21.05 15.14 26.83
N GLY A 102 20.88 16.46 26.92
CA GLY A 102 21.54 17.25 27.97
C GLY A 102 21.06 16.76 29.34
N PHE A 103 21.99 16.26 30.15
CA PHE A 103 21.86 16.21 31.59
C PHE A 103 22.31 17.56 32.17
#